data_AF-A0A9Q0NMU4-F1
#
_entry.id   AF-A0A9Q0NMU4-F1
#
_cell.length_a   1.000
_cell.length_b   1.000
_cell.length_c   1.000
_cell.angle_alpha   90.00
_cell.angle_beta   90.00
_cell.angle_gamma   90.00
#
_symmetry.space_group_name_H-M   'P 1'
#
loop_
_entity.id
_entity.type
_entity.pdbx_description
1 polymer ?
#
loop_
_entity_poly.entity_id
_entity_poly.type
_entity_poly.pdbx_seq_one_letter_code
_entity_poly.pdbx_strand_id
1 'polypeptide(L)'
;MTVGLKRESYKELGIDPSKSPYSIKDFRQFLRSSYNLKKPRAIKIMDGTKRRPRLLIISRKRSRAFTNVGDIVTLAKKLGYRVVVAEPDADLSGFSQIINSCDVVMGVHGAGLTNIVFLPENAVLIQVIPFGGAEWLSRTFFEEPAKAMNIRYLDYKIRVEESSLLQQYPADHVVLRDPSVIGKQGWLAFRSIYFQKQNVTIDVNRFRPTLVKALELLHQ
;
A
#
# COMPACT_ATOMS: atom_id res chain seq x y z
N MET A 1 20.53 -19.45 13.02
CA MET A 1 19.83 -19.88 11.80
C MET A 1 18.87 -18.78 11.39
N THR A 2 18.97 -18.28 10.16
CA THR A 2 18.04 -17.25 9.66
C THR A 2 16.96 -17.95 8.84
N VAL A 3 15.70 -17.82 9.25
CA VAL A 3 14.54 -18.32 8.50
C VAL A 3 13.82 -17.12 7.89
N GLY A 4 13.75 -17.05 6.57
CA GLY A 4 13.16 -15.91 5.88
C GLY A 4 13.24 -16.01 4.37
N LEU A 5 12.72 -14.98 3.70
CA LEU A 5 12.76 -14.86 2.25
C LEU A 5 14.13 -14.31 1.80
N LYS A 6 14.84 -15.05 0.95
CA LYS A 6 16.06 -14.55 0.30
C LYS A 6 15.67 -13.65 -0.86
N ARG A 7 16.18 -12.42 -0.87
CA ARG A 7 15.99 -11.49 -2.00
C ARG A 7 16.82 -11.96 -3.19
N GLU A 8 16.15 -12.24 -4.32
CA GLU A 8 16.78 -12.46 -5.61
C GLU A 8 16.90 -11.13 -6.37
N SER A 9 17.92 -10.99 -7.22
CA SER A 9 18.27 -9.71 -7.87
C SER A 9 17.23 -9.20 -8.87
N TYR A 10 16.32 -10.05 -9.36
CA TYR A 10 15.40 -9.71 -10.45
C TYR A 10 13.94 -9.52 -10.03
N LYS A 11 13.58 -9.84 -8.78
CA LYS A 11 12.17 -9.76 -8.33
C LYS A 11 12.05 -9.48 -6.83
N GLU A 12 11.29 -8.44 -6.49
CA GLU A 12 10.95 -8.13 -5.10
C GLU A 12 9.88 -9.09 -4.57
N LEU A 13 10.04 -9.53 -3.31
CA LEU A 13 9.13 -10.47 -2.64
C LEU A 13 8.72 -11.69 -3.50
N GLY A 14 9.64 -12.17 -4.35
CA GLY A 14 9.46 -13.33 -5.21
C GLY A 14 10.35 -14.50 -4.79
N ILE A 15 9.98 -15.70 -5.25
CA ILE A 15 10.84 -16.89 -5.17
C ILE A 15 10.99 -17.45 -6.58
N ASP A 16 12.23 -17.76 -6.94
CA ASP A 16 12.57 -18.44 -8.18
C ASP A 16 12.23 -19.94 -8.08
N PRO A 17 11.26 -20.45 -8.86
CA PRO A 17 10.90 -21.86 -8.80
C PRO A 17 12.02 -22.79 -9.30
N SER A 18 12.99 -22.28 -10.07
CA SER A 18 14.16 -23.06 -10.51
C SER A 18 15.23 -23.23 -9.41
N LYS A 19 15.21 -22.36 -8.39
CA LYS A 19 16.21 -22.34 -7.30
C LYS A 19 15.67 -22.78 -5.94
N SER A 20 14.36 -22.96 -5.82
CA SER A 20 13.69 -23.27 -4.55
C SER A 20 12.48 -24.16 -4.78
N PRO A 21 12.26 -25.21 -3.96
CA PRO A 21 11.03 -26.00 -4.00
C PRO A 21 9.83 -25.25 -3.40
N TYR A 22 10.06 -24.12 -2.72
CA TYR A 22 9.03 -23.29 -2.09
C TYR A 22 8.60 -22.13 -2.98
N SER A 23 7.35 -21.71 -2.83
CA SER A 23 6.74 -20.56 -3.50
C SER A 23 6.44 -19.42 -2.52
N ILE A 24 6.07 -18.24 -3.05
CA ILE A 24 5.61 -17.12 -2.20
C ILE A 24 4.35 -17.50 -1.39
N LYS A 25 3.56 -18.44 -1.89
CA LYS A 25 2.39 -18.98 -1.18
C LYS A 25 2.83 -19.79 0.05
N ASP A 26 3.87 -20.61 -0.08
CA ASP A 26 4.43 -21.38 1.04
C ASP A 26 5.04 -20.45 2.11
N PHE A 27 5.74 -19.40 1.67
CA PHE A 27 6.26 -18.39 2.59
C PHE A 27 5.12 -17.68 3.35
N ARG A 28 4.05 -17.29 2.67
CA ARG A 28 2.87 -16.69 3.32
C ARG A 28 2.18 -17.68 4.25
N GLN A 29 2.12 -18.95 3.89
CA GLN A 29 1.59 -20.01 4.75
C GLN A 29 2.43 -20.18 6.02
N PHE A 30 3.76 -20.14 5.90
CA PHE A 30 4.69 -20.13 7.04
C PHE A 30 4.46 -18.91 7.95
N LEU A 31 4.35 -17.70 7.39
CA LEU A 31 4.03 -16.49 8.16
C LEU A 31 2.67 -16.61 8.85
N ARG A 32 1.66 -17.13 8.15
CA ARG A 32 0.32 -17.32 8.69
C ARG A 32 0.32 -18.22 9.93
N SER A 33 1.07 -19.31 9.89
CA SER A 33 1.27 -20.20 11.05
C SER A 33 2.06 -19.50 12.17
N SER A 34 3.16 -18.83 11.83
CA SER A 34 4.06 -18.20 12.81
C SER A 34 3.42 -17.07 13.60
N TYR A 35 2.57 -16.27 12.94
CA TYR A 35 1.88 -15.13 13.55
C TYR A 35 0.43 -15.44 13.95
N ASN A 36 0.02 -16.71 13.90
CA ASN A 36 -1.32 -17.18 14.27
C ASN A 36 -2.46 -16.45 13.51
N LEU A 37 -2.24 -16.15 12.24
CA LEU A 37 -3.11 -15.36 11.39
C LEU A 37 -4.34 -16.18 10.95
N LYS A 38 -5.53 -15.73 11.34
CA LYS A 38 -6.77 -16.50 11.28
C LYS A 38 -7.58 -16.33 10.00
N LYS A 39 -7.38 -15.26 9.24
CA LYS A 39 -8.17 -14.95 8.06
C LYS A 39 -7.39 -15.33 6.80
N PRO A 40 -7.73 -16.46 6.14
CA PRO A 40 -7.01 -16.89 4.94
C PRO A 40 -7.44 -16.12 3.69
N ARG A 41 -8.68 -15.63 3.64
CA ARG A 41 -9.30 -14.98 2.48
C ARG A 41 -10.06 -13.72 2.86
N ALA A 42 -10.03 -12.73 1.98
CA ALA A 42 -10.83 -11.53 2.10
C ALA A 42 -12.33 -11.88 1.98
N ILE A 43 -13.16 -11.01 2.48
CA ILE A 43 -14.61 -11.16 2.40
C ILE A 43 -15.07 -11.19 0.94
N LYS A 44 -16.09 -11.99 0.68
CA LYS A 44 -16.93 -11.90 -0.52
C LYS A 44 -18.22 -11.20 -0.12
N ILE A 45 -18.50 -10.07 -0.74
CA ILE A 45 -19.73 -9.32 -0.50
C ILE A 45 -20.75 -9.85 -1.51
N MET A 46 -21.84 -10.43 -1.01
CA MET A 46 -22.96 -10.90 -1.82
C MET A 46 -24.14 -9.95 -1.64
N ASP A 47 -24.98 -9.83 -2.66
CA ASP A 47 -26.19 -9.02 -2.60
C ASP A 47 -27.08 -9.44 -1.41
N GLY A 48 -27.54 -8.46 -0.64
CA GLY A 48 -28.33 -8.66 0.57
C GLY A 48 -27.52 -8.94 1.85
N THR A 49 -26.19 -9.12 1.79
CA THR A 49 -25.38 -9.31 3.00
C THR A 49 -25.03 -7.98 3.69
N LYS A 50 -25.28 -7.88 5.00
CA LYS A 50 -24.96 -6.67 5.81
C LYS A 50 -23.47 -6.57 6.22
N ARG A 51 -22.59 -7.42 5.67
CA ARG A 51 -21.18 -7.47 6.12
C ARG A 51 -20.38 -6.35 5.45
N ARG A 52 -19.84 -5.46 6.29
CA ARG A 52 -18.99 -4.35 5.84
C ARG A 52 -17.52 -4.78 5.77
N PRO A 53 -16.83 -4.54 4.64
CA PRO A 53 -15.41 -4.83 4.51
C PRO A 53 -14.58 -3.96 5.46
N ARG A 54 -13.49 -4.52 5.97
CA ARG A 54 -12.54 -3.80 6.85
C ARG A 54 -11.44 -3.16 5.99
N LEU A 55 -11.31 -1.84 6.08
CA LEU A 55 -10.26 -1.06 5.44
C LEU A 55 -9.23 -0.64 6.51
N LEU A 56 -7.97 -1.03 6.33
CA LEU A 56 -6.86 -0.44 7.08
C LEU A 56 -6.25 0.71 6.29
N ILE A 57 -6.14 1.88 6.93
CA ILE A 57 -5.37 3.01 6.46
C ILE A 57 -4.04 3.01 7.21
N ILE A 58 -2.95 2.77 6.48
CA ILE A 58 -1.59 2.87 7.01
C ILE A 58 -1.23 4.35 7.10
N SER A 59 -1.34 4.91 8.30
CA SER A 59 -1.08 6.33 8.58
C SER A 59 0.31 6.50 9.17
N ARG A 60 1.26 6.92 8.34
CA ARG A 60 2.66 7.14 8.74
C ARG A 60 2.81 8.46 9.51
N LYS A 61 3.73 8.54 10.46
CA LYS A 61 3.95 9.76 11.28
C LYS A 61 5.03 10.71 10.76
N ARG A 62 5.98 10.21 9.97
CA ARG A 62 7.18 10.99 9.57
C ARG A 62 7.11 11.49 8.12
N SER A 63 7.48 10.64 7.17
CA SER A 63 7.47 10.96 5.74
C SER A 63 6.41 10.15 5.01
N ARG A 64 5.89 10.72 3.92
CA ARG A 64 4.79 10.14 3.14
C ARG A 64 3.58 9.84 4.05
N ALA A 65 3.35 10.74 5.00
CA ALA A 65 2.20 10.73 5.88
C ALA A 65 0.98 11.27 5.13
N PHE A 66 -0.21 10.78 5.50
CA PHE A 66 -1.44 11.45 5.13
C PHE A 66 -1.66 12.63 6.09
N THR A 67 -1.96 13.81 5.56
CA THR A 67 -2.25 15.01 6.34
C THR A 67 -3.74 15.16 6.68
N ASN A 68 -4.61 14.47 5.95
CA ASN A 68 -6.07 14.54 6.09
C ASN A 68 -6.73 13.17 6.32
N VAL A 69 -6.15 12.33 7.17
CA VAL A 69 -6.67 10.98 7.49
C VAL A 69 -8.15 11.01 7.90
N GLY A 70 -8.59 12.05 8.64
CA GLY A 70 -9.98 12.21 9.06
C GLY A 70 -10.97 12.27 7.89
N ASP A 71 -10.61 12.96 6.81
CA ASP A 71 -11.45 13.07 5.61
C ASP A 71 -11.52 11.74 4.85
N ILE A 72 -10.38 11.06 4.74
CA ILE A 72 -10.28 9.72 4.12
C ILE A 72 -11.14 8.73 4.90
N VAL A 73 -11.05 8.73 6.24
CA VAL A 73 -11.87 7.88 7.13
C VAL A 73 -13.35 8.19 6.94
N THR A 74 -13.72 9.47 6.87
CA THR A 74 -15.11 9.91 6.70
C THR A 74 -15.68 9.43 5.38
N LEU A 75 -14.95 9.61 4.28
CA LEU A 75 -15.34 9.11 2.96
C LEU A 75 -15.49 7.58 2.97
N ALA A 76 -14.49 6.85 3.48
CA ALA A 76 -14.53 5.40 3.50
C ALA A 76 -15.71 4.86 4.34
N LYS A 77 -16.00 5.46 5.51
CA LYS A 77 -17.18 5.10 6.31
C LYS A 77 -18.49 5.38 5.57
N LYS A 78 -18.60 6.51 4.85
CA LYS A 78 -19.76 6.84 4.01
C LYS A 78 -19.97 5.83 2.87
N LEU A 79 -18.88 5.27 2.34
CA LEU A 79 -18.91 4.21 1.33
C LEU A 79 -19.18 2.80 1.91
N GLY A 80 -19.31 2.67 3.24
CA GLY A 80 -19.69 1.41 3.89
C GLY A 80 -18.53 0.60 4.47
N TYR A 81 -17.31 1.14 4.51
CA TYR A 81 -16.17 0.46 5.15
C TYR A 81 -16.24 0.52 6.68
N ARG A 82 -15.72 -0.53 7.33
CA ARG A 82 -15.23 -0.46 8.72
C ARG A 82 -13.76 -0.06 8.67
N VAL A 83 -13.44 1.14 9.13
CA VAL A 83 -12.09 1.69 8.99
C VAL A 83 -11.27 1.48 10.25
N VAL A 84 -10.04 1.01 10.06
CA VAL A 84 -8.97 0.96 11.07
C VAL A 84 -7.86 1.88 10.59
N VAL A 85 -7.27 2.66 11.49
CA VAL A 85 -6.09 3.48 11.21
C VAL A 85 -4.97 2.98 12.10
N ALA A 86 -3.84 2.61 11.52
CA ALA A 86 -2.67 2.17 12.27
C ALA A 86 -1.39 2.50 11.51
N GLU A 87 -0.27 2.51 12.22
CA GLU A 87 1.07 2.57 11.64
C GLU A 87 1.80 1.27 12.02
N PRO A 88 2.68 0.72 11.14
CA PRO A 88 3.60 -0.31 11.57
C PRO A 88 4.44 0.20 12.75
N ASP A 89 4.41 -0.52 13.86
CA ASP A 89 5.22 -0.26 15.04
C ASP A 89 6.14 -1.45 15.36
N ALA A 90 6.76 -1.45 16.54
CA ALA A 90 7.66 -2.51 16.95
C ALA A 90 6.95 -3.85 17.21
N ASP A 91 5.62 -3.85 17.44
CA ASP A 91 4.83 -5.06 17.63
C ASP A 91 4.38 -5.62 16.27
N LEU A 92 5.31 -6.28 15.60
CA LEU A 92 5.04 -6.95 14.34
C LEU A 92 3.93 -8.01 14.47
N SER A 93 3.80 -8.67 15.63
CA SER A 93 2.79 -9.70 15.85
C SER A 93 1.39 -9.09 15.86
N GLY A 94 1.14 -8.08 16.70
CA GLY A 94 -0.13 -7.36 16.74
C GLY A 94 -0.46 -6.70 15.40
N PHE A 95 0.52 -6.05 14.77
CA PHE A 95 0.30 -5.40 13.48
C PHE A 95 -0.03 -6.38 12.36
N SER A 96 0.62 -7.56 12.31
CA SER A 96 0.31 -8.61 11.34
C SER A 96 -1.12 -9.13 11.48
N GLN A 97 -1.63 -9.25 12.72
CA GLN A 97 -3.01 -9.64 13.00
C GLN A 97 -4.02 -8.57 12.55
N ILE A 98 -3.70 -7.29 12.76
CA ILE A 98 -4.53 -6.17 12.26
C ILE A 98 -4.64 -6.24 10.75
N ILE A 99 -3.51 -6.35 10.04
CA ILE A 99 -3.49 -6.45 8.57
C ILE A 99 -4.28 -7.67 8.10
N ASN A 100 -4.03 -8.84 8.70
CA ASN A 100 -4.69 -10.06 8.30
C ASN A 100 -6.21 -10.00 8.49
N SER A 101 -6.69 -9.22 9.48
CA SER A 101 -8.13 -9.01 9.69
C SER A 101 -8.82 -8.18 8.61
N CYS A 102 -8.06 -7.44 7.79
CA CYS A 102 -8.59 -6.47 6.84
C CYS A 102 -8.84 -7.07 5.44
N ASP A 103 -9.80 -6.48 4.73
CA ASP A 103 -10.18 -6.85 3.36
C ASP A 103 -9.53 -5.91 2.34
N VAL A 104 -9.28 -4.68 2.76
CA VAL A 104 -8.57 -3.66 2.00
C VAL A 104 -7.50 -3.03 2.89
N VAL A 105 -6.31 -2.80 2.34
CA VAL A 105 -5.25 -2.00 2.95
C VAL A 105 -4.90 -0.87 2.00
N MET A 106 -4.78 0.34 2.53
CA MET A 106 -4.28 1.49 1.77
C MET A 106 -3.16 2.22 2.49
N GLY A 107 -2.26 2.82 1.73
CA GLY A 107 -1.19 3.66 2.26
C GLY A 107 -0.37 4.32 1.18
N VAL A 108 0.40 5.34 1.55
CA VAL A 108 1.38 5.95 0.64
C VAL A 108 2.55 5.00 0.44
N HIS A 109 3.03 4.89 -0.81
CA HIS A 109 4.17 4.08 -1.22
C HIS A 109 5.31 4.12 -0.17
N GLY A 110 5.73 2.96 0.33
CA GLY A 110 6.87 2.87 1.23
C GLY A 110 6.92 1.59 2.04
N ALA A 111 7.92 1.50 2.90
CA ALA A 111 8.19 0.29 3.69
C ALA A 111 6.98 -0.18 4.50
N GLY A 112 6.09 0.72 4.95
CA GLY A 112 4.88 0.29 5.66
C GLY A 112 3.96 -0.63 4.85
N LEU A 113 3.94 -0.51 3.52
CA LEU A 113 3.15 -1.37 2.64
C LEU A 113 3.80 -2.74 2.39
N THR A 114 5.08 -2.97 2.75
CA THR A 114 5.69 -4.30 2.52
C THR A 114 5.06 -5.40 3.39
N ASN A 115 4.29 -4.99 4.41
CA ASN A 115 3.47 -5.87 5.25
C ASN A 115 2.28 -6.50 4.52
N ILE A 116 2.11 -6.29 3.20
CA ILE A 116 1.11 -6.99 2.36
C ILE A 116 1.25 -8.51 2.40
N VAL A 117 2.40 -9.04 2.84
CA VAL A 117 2.60 -10.47 3.08
C VAL A 117 1.63 -11.06 4.10
N PHE A 118 1.03 -10.24 4.97
CA PHE A 118 0.06 -10.66 5.98
C PHE A 118 -1.41 -10.51 5.55
N LEU A 119 -1.69 -9.81 4.45
CA LEU A 119 -3.04 -9.68 3.91
C LEU A 119 -3.64 -11.05 3.59
N PRO A 120 -4.95 -11.27 3.71
CA PRO A 120 -5.56 -12.49 3.21
C PRO A 120 -5.52 -12.58 1.67
N GLU A 121 -5.66 -13.78 1.12
CA GLU A 121 -5.85 -13.95 -0.33
C GLU A 121 -7.12 -13.19 -0.78
N ASN A 122 -7.10 -12.69 -2.02
CA ASN A 122 -8.14 -11.85 -2.60
C ASN A 122 -8.35 -10.52 -1.86
N ALA A 123 -7.50 -10.11 -0.90
CA ALA A 123 -7.57 -8.75 -0.37
C ALA A 123 -7.27 -7.71 -1.46
N VAL A 124 -7.61 -6.46 -1.20
CA VAL A 124 -7.27 -5.32 -2.08
C VAL A 124 -6.18 -4.48 -1.43
N LEU A 125 -5.09 -4.25 -2.15
CA LEU A 125 -4.06 -3.27 -1.83
C LEU A 125 -4.31 -2.00 -2.66
N ILE A 126 -4.49 -0.86 -1.99
CA ILE A 126 -4.53 0.45 -2.63
C ILE A 126 -3.22 1.18 -2.33
N GLN A 127 -2.38 1.33 -3.34
CA GLN A 127 -1.13 2.06 -3.22
C GLN A 127 -1.33 3.53 -3.65
N VAL A 128 -1.15 4.46 -2.72
CA VAL A 128 -1.05 5.88 -3.05
C VAL A 128 0.38 6.18 -3.52
N ILE A 129 0.53 6.53 -4.79
CA ILE A 129 1.83 6.81 -5.42
C ILE A 129 2.18 8.28 -5.21
N PRO A 130 3.29 8.60 -4.52
CA PRO A 130 3.74 9.96 -4.31
C PRO A 130 4.06 10.65 -5.64
N PHE A 131 3.93 11.97 -5.68
CA PHE A 131 4.36 12.77 -6.82
C PHE A 131 5.89 12.62 -6.99
N GLY A 132 6.34 12.63 -8.24
CA GLY A 132 7.77 12.59 -8.58
C GLY A 132 8.20 11.53 -9.60
N GLY A 133 7.29 10.68 -10.10
CA GLY A 133 7.66 9.65 -11.11
C GLY A 133 8.10 8.31 -10.50
N ALA A 134 7.34 7.82 -9.51
CA ALA A 134 7.63 6.58 -8.78
C ALA A 134 6.87 5.35 -9.30
N GLU A 135 6.35 5.38 -10.53
CA GLU A 135 5.51 4.33 -11.11
C GLU A 135 6.26 3.01 -11.23
N TRP A 136 7.48 3.04 -11.78
CA TRP A 136 8.28 1.83 -11.94
C TRP A 136 8.58 1.17 -10.58
N LEU A 137 8.91 1.97 -9.56
CA LEU A 137 9.09 1.51 -8.19
C LEU A 137 7.79 0.89 -7.64
N SER A 138 6.66 1.55 -7.88
CA SER A 138 5.36 1.08 -7.39
C SER A 138 5.01 -0.29 -7.98
N ARG A 139 5.24 -0.44 -9.29
CA ARG A 139 5.04 -1.72 -9.97
C ARG A 139 5.96 -2.82 -9.43
N THR A 140 7.26 -2.58 -9.38
CA THR A 140 8.27 -3.57 -8.96
C THR A 140 8.09 -3.99 -7.50
N PHE A 141 7.84 -3.05 -6.59
CA PHE A 141 7.83 -3.33 -5.15
C PHE A 141 6.45 -3.74 -4.61
N PHE A 142 5.35 -3.48 -5.32
CA PHE A 142 4.00 -3.71 -4.77
C PHE A 142 3.02 -4.32 -5.75
N GLU A 143 2.90 -3.83 -6.99
CA GLU A 143 1.94 -4.40 -7.95
C GLU A 143 2.25 -5.86 -8.29
N GLU A 144 3.47 -6.14 -8.74
CA GLU A 144 3.88 -7.49 -9.13
C GLU A 144 3.92 -8.45 -7.93
N PRO A 145 4.45 -8.05 -6.75
CA PRO A 145 4.31 -8.83 -5.52
C PRO A 145 2.86 -9.11 -5.12
N ALA A 146 1.97 -8.11 -5.14
CA ALA A 146 0.57 -8.31 -4.78
C ALA A 146 -0.08 -9.35 -5.69
N LYS A 147 0.10 -9.25 -7.02
CA LYS A 147 -0.42 -10.23 -7.98
C LYS A 147 0.12 -11.63 -7.71
N ALA A 148 1.42 -11.77 -7.46
CA ALA A 148 2.05 -13.06 -7.13
C ALA A 148 1.49 -13.69 -5.84
N MET A 149 0.97 -12.87 -4.92
CA MET A 149 0.36 -13.28 -3.65
C MET A 149 -1.16 -13.45 -3.72
N ASN A 150 -1.76 -13.37 -4.92
CA ASN A 150 -3.21 -13.34 -5.13
C ASN A 150 -3.90 -12.21 -4.35
N ILE A 151 -3.26 -11.04 -4.29
CA ILE A 151 -3.82 -9.80 -3.77
C ILE A 151 -4.14 -8.92 -4.96
N ARG A 152 -5.34 -8.33 -4.95
CA ARG A 152 -5.77 -7.39 -5.98
C ARG A 152 -5.12 -6.04 -5.73
N TYR A 153 -4.63 -5.40 -6.79
CA TYR A 153 -3.89 -4.16 -6.70
C TYR A 153 -4.65 -3.01 -7.36
N LEU A 154 -4.67 -1.86 -6.70
CA LEU A 154 -5.11 -0.58 -7.22
C LEU A 154 -4.03 0.47 -6.89
N ASP A 155 -3.77 1.39 -7.81
CA ASP A 155 -2.97 2.57 -7.53
C ASP A 155 -3.82 3.85 -7.53
N TYR A 156 -3.34 4.84 -6.80
CA TYR A 156 -3.84 6.21 -6.85
C TYR A 156 -2.64 7.15 -6.95
N LYS A 157 -2.44 7.72 -8.14
CA LYS A 157 -1.38 8.69 -8.39
C LYS A 157 -1.85 10.06 -7.96
N ILE A 158 -1.14 10.63 -6.99
CA ILE A 158 -1.46 11.96 -6.50
C ILE A 158 -1.09 13.00 -7.55
N ARG A 159 -1.80 14.13 -7.56
CA ARG A 159 -1.36 15.32 -8.29
C ARG A 159 -0.44 16.18 -7.44
N VAL A 160 0.16 17.19 -8.06
CA VAL A 160 1.01 18.16 -7.37
C VAL A 160 0.24 18.92 -6.27
N GLU A 161 -1.05 19.17 -6.46
CA GLU A 161 -1.89 19.86 -5.47
C GLU A 161 -2.13 19.02 -4.20
N GLU A 162 -2.00 17.70 -4.31
CA GLU A 162 -2.10 16.75 -3.20
C GLU A 162 -0.74 16.54 -2.50
N SER A 163 0.33 17.14 -3.01
CA SER A 163 1.68 17.04 -2.48
C SER A 163 2.00 18.20 -1.55
N SER A 164 2.63 17.91 -0.41
CA SER A 164 3.19 18.95 0.44
C SER A 164 4.40 19.68 -0.16
N LEU A 165 4.92 19.23 -1.30
CA LEU A 165 6.02 19.90 -2.00
C LEU A 165 5.56 21.25 -2.56
N LEU A 166 4.26 21.43 -2.83
CA LEU A 166 3.70 22.69 -3.28
C LEU A 166 3.88 23.83 -2.25
N GLN A 167 3.99 23.50 -0.95
CA GLN A 167 4.28 24.48 0.09
C GLN A 167 5.79 24.71 0.33
N GLN A 168 6.64 23.85 -0.25
CA GLN A 168 8.09 23.86 -0.02
C GLN A 168 8.87 24.50 -1.17
N TYR A 169 8.26 24.57 -2.35
CA TYR A 169 8.89 25.04 -3.57
C TYR A 169 7.98 26.04 -4.30
N PRO A 170 8.55 27.06 -4.97
CA PRO A 170 7.80 27.90 -5.90
C PRO A 170 7.09 27.06 -6.97
N ALA A 171 5.93 27.52 -7.44
CA ALA A 171 5.10 26.77 -8.40
C ALA A 171 5.82 26.44 -9.72
N ASP A 172 6.76 27.29 -10.13
CA ASP A 172 7.58 27.14 -11.34
C ASP A 172 8.89 26.36 -11.11
N HIS A 173 9.19 26.01 -9.86
CA HIS A 173 10.42 25.32 -9.49
C HIS A 173 10.50 23.93 -10.15
N VAL A 174 11.71 23.55 -10.59
CA VAL A 174 11.95 22.30 -11.35
C VAL A 174 11.47 21.03 -10.62
N VAL A 175 11.49 21.03 -9.28
CA VAL A 175 10.96 19.94 -8.45
C VAL A 175 9.48 19.65 -8.73
N LEU A 176 8.69 20.68 -9.03
CA LEU A 176 7.26 20.53 -9.32
C LEU A 176 7.00 20.43 -10.81
N ARG A 177 7.77 21.16 -11.63
CA ARG A 177 7.54 21.25 -13.07
C ARG A 177 8.07 20.05 -13.86
N ASP A 178 9.24 19.53 -13.49
CA ASP A 178 9.90 18.44 -14.21
C ASP A 178 10.69 17.52 -13.24
N PRO A 179 10.00 16.57 -12.59
CA PRO A 179 10.64 15.61 -11.70
C PRO A 179 11.74 14.76 -12.33
N SER A 180 11.75 14.63 -13.66
CA SER A 180 12.76 13.82 -14.37
C SER A 180 14.17 14.41 -14.22
N VAL A 181 14.27 15.74 -14.10
CA VAL A 181 15.56 16.44 -13.88
C VAL A 181 16.15 16.03 -12.53
N ILE A 182 15.33 15.93 -11.48
CA ILE A 182 15.77 15.45 -10.17
C ILE A 182 16.13 13.96 -10.24
N GLY A 183 15.39 13.17 -11.01
CA GLY A 183 15.73 11.76 -11.27
C GLY A 183 17.12 11.58 -11.90
N LYS A 184 17.49 12.45 -12.86
CA LYS A 184 18.82 12.44 -13.52
C LYS A 184 19.97 12.82 -12.58
N GLN A 185 19.70 13.50 -11.48
CA GLN A 185 20.68 13.78 -10.42
C GLN A 185 20.95 12.55 -9.52
N GLY A 186 20.25 11.44 -9.75
CA GLY A 186 20.47 10.17 -9.09
C GLY A 186 19.50 9.85 -7.97
N TRP A 187 19.55 8.60 -7.51
CA TRP A 187 18.61 8.04 -6.54
C TRP A 187 18.52 8.81 -5.22
N LEU A 188 19.65 9.31 -4.70
CA LEU A 188 19.68 10.00 -3.41
C LEU A 188 18.89 11.32 -3.46
N ALA A 189 19.06 12.10 -4.53
CA ALA A 189 18.32 13.36 -4.73
C ALA A 189 16.80 13.07 -4.87
N PHE A 190 16.46 12.13 -5.74
CA PHE A 190 15.09 11.69 -5.97
C PHE A 190 14.40 11.22 -4.68
N ARG A 191 15.04 10.32 -3.92
CA ARG A 191 14.52 9.79 -2.66
C ARG A 191 14.37 10.89 -1.61
N SER A 192 15.35 11.80 -1.51
CA SER A 192 15.30 12.90 -0.55
C SER A 192 14.07 13.77 -0.77
N ILE A 193 13.83 14.18 -2.02
CA ILE A 193 12.72 15.09 -2.35
C ILE A 193 11.38 14.36 -2.31
N TYR A 194 11.20 13.34 -3.15
CA TYR A 194 9.86 12.75 -3.38
C TYR A 194 9.45 11.72 -2.33
N PHE A 195 10.38 11.17 -1.55
CA PHE A 195 10.09 10.11 -0.57
C PHE A 195 10.30 10.55 0.89
N GLN A 196 11.18 11.52 1.16
CA GLN A 196 11.47 11.95 2.53
C GLN A 196 10.82 13.29 2.87
N LYS A 197 10.79 14.25 1.94
CA LYS A 197 10.27 15.60 2.17
C LYS A 197 8.82 15.81 1.74
N GLN A 198 8.15 14.76 1.29
CA GLN A 198 6.76 14.83 0.81
C GLN A 198 5.80 14.11 1.76
N ASN A 199 4.69 14.77 2.06
CA ASN A 199 3.46 14.23 2.64
C ASN A 199 2.30 14.44 1.66
N VAL A 200 1.18 13.77 1.92
CA VAL A 200 0.05 13.68 0.99
C VAL A 200 -1.24 14.17 1.64
N THR A 201 -1.90 15.11 0.98
CA THR A 201 -3.27 15.53 1.27
C THR A 201 -4.16 14.96 0.18
N ILE A 202 -4.95 13.93 0.47
CA ILE A 202 -5.78 13.27 -0.55
C ILE A 202 -6.97 14.16 -0.93
N ASP A 203 -7.14 14.41 -2.23
CA ASP A 203 -8.39 14.89 -2.78
C ASP A 203 -9.42 13.76 -2.72
N VAL A 204 -10.30 13.82 -1.73
CA VAL A 204 -11.32 12.79 -1.47
C VAL A 204 -12.33 12.64 -2.60
N ASN A 205 -12.58 13.69 -3.40
CA ASN A 205 -13.50 13.60 -4.54
C ASN A 205 -12.86 12.78 -5.66
N ARG A 206 -11.58 13.02 -5.94
CA ARG A 206 -10.80 12.25 -6.91
C ARG A 206 -10.47 10.85 -6.43
N PHE A 207 -10.32 10.64 -5.13
CA PHE A 207 -9.99 9.34 -4.55
C PHE A 207 -11.20 8.42 -4.39
N ARG A 208 -12.42 8.97 -4.29
CA ARG A 208 -13.67 8.21 -4.14
C ARG A 208 -13.82 7.06 -5.14
N PRO A 209 -13.59 7.22 -6.46
CA PRO A 209 -13.67 6.13 -7.42
C PRO A 209 -12.74 4.95 -7.09
N THR A 210 -11.54 5.20 -6.55
CA THR A 210 -10.60 4.14 -6.15
C THR A 210 -11.16 3.30 -5.00
N LEU A 211 -11.76 3.95 -4.00
CA LEU A 211 -12.43 3.23 -2.90
C LEU A 211 -13.67 2.47 -3.37
N VAL A 212 -14.48 3.04 -4.26
CA VAL A 212 -15.61 2.32 -4.86
C VAL A 212 -15.12 1.10 -5.65
N LYS A 213 -14.05 1.25 -6.44
CA LYS A 213 -13.47 0.12 -7.18
C LYS A 213 -12.98 -0.99 -6.26
N ALA A 214 -12.39 -0.64 -5.12
CA ALA A 214 -11.99 -1.63 -4.12
C ALA A 214 -13.18 -2.40 -3.53
N LEU A 215 -14.35 -1.79 -3.37
CA LEU A 215 -15.58 -2.50 -2.99
C LEU A 215 -16.05 -3.44 -4.10
N GLU A 216 -16.08 -2.97 -5.35
CA GLU A 216 -16.47 -3.80 -6.50
C GLU A 216 -15.60 -5.06 -6.61
N LEU A 217 -14.31 -4.94 -6.37
CA LEU A 217 -13.41 -6.09 -6.40
C LEU A 217 -13.73 -7.13 -5.31
N LEU A 218 -14.36 -6.73 -4.21
CA LEU A 218 -14.83 -7.61 -3.13
C LEU A 218 -16.24 -8.17 -3.39
N HIS A 219 -16.98 -7.62 -4.36
CA HIS A 219 -18.21 -8.23 -4.87
C HIS A 219 -17.85 -9.37 -5.83
N GLN A 220 -18.31 -10.58 -5.52
CA GLN A 220 -18.11 -11.80 -6.32
C GLN A 220 -19.33 -12.70 -6.18
#